data_AF-A0A3R6QZD8-F1
#
_entry.id   AF-A0A3R6QZD8-F1
#
_cell.length_a   1.000
_cell.length_b   1.000
_cell.length_c   1.000
_cell.angle_alpha   90.00
_cell.angle_beta   90.00
_cell.angle_gamma   90.00
#
_symmetry.space_group_name_H-M   'P 1'
#
loop_
_entity.id
_entity.type
_entity.pdbx_description
1 polymer ?
#
loop_
_entity_poly.entity_id
_entity_poly.type
_entity_poly.pdbx_seq_one_letter_code
_entity_poly.pdbx_strand_id
1 'polypeptide(L)'
;MLFDYVRIRFPTTDVKHIVEDVLRLKLPYFIHEDYGFYSYTEHYYLGDIFVLVSPELEKGVLLELKGRGCRQFESYLLAQERSWYEFFMDVLMEDGVMKRLDLAINDKTGILNIPHLTEKCRNEECISVFRSFKSYRSGELVRCEEKECMGNTLYIGSLQSEVYFCIYEKDYEQYKKHDIPIADAEVKNRFEIRLKNERAFYAIRDLLEHDNPERTAFQIINRYVRFVDRDDTKPRSDWRINEEWAWFMGEHRGSLKLTTKPEPYSFERTLHWLSHQVAPTLKLALRLDKMNHTQIVHDIITHARLTEKHEKILKQQAAAAKEVVL
;
A
#
# COMPACT_ATOMS: atom_id res chain seq x y z
N MET A 1 -6.60 -0.72 -11.61
CA MET A 1 -6.41 -1.60 -10.42
C MET A 1 -4.92 -1.74 -10.18
N LEU A 2 -4.44 -1.97 -8.96
CA LEU A 2 -3.00 -2.00 -8.69
C LEU A 2 -2.63 -2.95 -7.55
N PHE A 3 -1.35 -3.34 -7.48
CA PHE A 3 -0.79 -4.05 -6.33
C PHE A 3 -0.48 -3.05 -5.21
N ASP A 4 -1.08 -3.23 -4.03
CA ASP A 4 -0.95 -2.31 -2.90
C ASP A 4 -0.17 -2.91 -1.73
N TYR A 5 0.13 -4.22 -1.79
CA TYR A 5 1.05 -4.90 -0.89
C TYR A 5 1.54 -6.20 -1.51
N VAL A 6 2.83 -6.47 -1.43
CA VAL A 6 3.43 -7.75 -1.80
C VAL A 6 4.40 -8.17 -0.71
N ARG A 7 4.25 -9.41 -0.21
CA ARG A 7 5.21 -10.00 0.73
C ARG A 7 5.47 -11.45 0.41
N ILE A 8 6.74 -11.75 0.16
CA ILE A 8 7.21 -13.01 -0.38
C ILE A 8 8.39 -13.48 0.48
N ARG A 9 8.37 -14.75 0.88
CA ARG A 9 9.46 -15.38 1.60
C ARG A 9 10.18 -16.37 0.67
N PHE A 10 11.47 -16.17 0.48
CA PHE A 10 12.33 -17.06 -0.29
C PHE A 10 13.05 -18.04 0.65
N PRO A 11 13.07 -19.35 0.35
CA PRO A 11 13.76 -20.37 1.15
C PRO A 11 15.28 -20.34 0.92
N THR A 12 15.91 -19.17 0.99
CA THR A 12 17.35 -18.96 0.86
C THR A 12 17.83 -17.98 1.93
N THR A 13 19.09 -18.06 2.31
CA THR A 13 19.76 -17.06 3.17
C THR A 13 20.61 -16.08 2.35
N ASP A 14 20.72 -16.29 1.03
CA ASP A 14 21.48 -15.42 0.13
C ASP A 14 20.67 -14.18 -0.26
N VAL A 15 20.85 -13.11 0.50
CA VAL A 15 20.22 -11.81 0.20
C VAL A 15 20.71 -11.21 -1.12
N LYS A 16 21.96 -11.48 -1.50
CA LYS A 16 22.54 -10.94 -2.73
C LYS A 16 21.85 -11.55 -3.94
N HIS A 17 21.65 -12.86 -3.94
CA HIS A 17 20.89 -13.55 -4.98
C HIS A 17 19.45 -12.98 -5.12
N ILE A 18 18.73 -12.78 -4.01
CA ILE A 18 17.39 -12.19 -4.08
C ILE A 18 17.40 -10.77 -4.62
N VAL A 19 18.36 -9.93 -4.21
CA VAL A 19 18.41 -8.53 -4.64
C VAL A 19 18.91 -8.38 -6.09
N GLU A 20 19.97 -9.09 -6.46
CA GLU A 20 20.64 -8.91 -7.75
C GLU A 20 20.03 -9.79 -8.85
N ASP A 21 19.60 -11.01 -8.54
CA ASP A 21 19.11 -11.94 -9.57
C ASP A 21 17.58 -11.88 -9.72
N VAL A 22 16.84 -11.87 -8.60
CA VAL A 22 15.36 -11.87 -8.63
C VAL A 22 14.80 -10.45 -8.82
N LEU A 23 15.19 -9.52 -7.94
CA LEU A 23 14.76 -8.12 -8.03
C LEU A 23 15.46 -7.36 -9.16
N ARG A 24 16.64 -7.82 -9.60
CA ARG A 24 17.51 -7.15 -10.58
C ARG A 24 17.85 -5.72 -10.19
N LEU A 25 18.20 -5.55 -8.91
CA LEU A 25 18.61 -4.28 -8.31
C LEU A 25 20.04 -4.41 -7.78
N LYS A 26 20.78 -3.30 -7.80
CA LYS A 26 22.14 -3.27 -7.27
C LYS A 26 22.13 -3.18 -5.74
N LEU A 27 22.59 -4.23 -5.07
CA LEU A 27 22.71 -4.30 -3.61
C LEU A 27 23.47 -3.10 -2.99
N PRO A 28 24.51 -2.51 -3.61
CA PRO A 28 25.19 -1.33 -3.07
C PRO A 28 24.30 -0.10 -2.81
N TYR A 29 23.15 0.00 -3.47
CA TYR A 29 22.19 1.08 -3.20
C TYR A 29 21.34 0.84 -1.96
N PHE A 30 21.32 -0.37 -1.40
CA PHE A 30 20.58 -0.67 -0.19
C PHE A 30 21.31 -0.18 1.07
N ILE A 31 20.52 0.31 2.02
CA ILE A 31 20.98 0.58 3.38
C ILE A 31 20.73 -0.67 4.20
N HIS A 32 21.73 -1.09 4.96
CA HIS A 32 21.69 -2.24 5.85
C HIS A 32 21.55 -1.78 7.30
N GLU A 33 20.77 -2.52 8.08
CA GLU A 33 20.54 -2.29 9.50
C GLU A 33 20.56 -3.64 10.23
N ASP A 34 21.30 -3.70 11.34
CA ASP A 34 21.51 -4.91 12.17
C ASP A 34 20.32 -5.27 13.08
N TYR A 35 19.10 -4.88 12.69
CA TYR A 35 17.86 -5.27 13.34
C TYR A 35 16.80 -5.57 12.28
N GLY A 36 15.86 -6.46 12.58
CA GLY A 36 14.77 -6.80 11.68
C GLY A 36 13.40 -6.71 12.33
N PHE A 37 12.37 -7.01 11.54
CA PHE A 37 10.99 -7.19 11.99
C PHE A 37 10.61 -8.67 11.87
N TYR A 38 9.47 -9.07 12.45
CA TYR A 38 8.96 -10.44 12.30
C TYR A 38 9.95 -11.55 12.71
N SER A 39 10.81 -11.30 13.70
CA SER A 39 11.90 -12.19 14.15
C SER A 39 13.03 -12.46 13.13
N TYR A 40 13.16 -11.60 12.12
CA TYR A 40 14.35 -11.51 11.28
C TYR A 40 15.42 -10.71 12.01
N THR A 41 16.68 -11.05 11.77
CA THR A 41 17.83 -10.50 12.51
C THR A 41 18.28 -9.16 11.95
N GLU A 42 18.17 -8.96 10.63
CA GLU A 42 18.62 -7.76 9.94
C GLU A 42 17.72 -7.44 8.75
N HIS A 43 17.86 -6.23 8.19
CA HIS A 43 17.21 -5.88 6.94
C HIS A 43 18.03 -4.94 6.06
N TYR A 44 17.73 -5.01 4.77
CA TYR A 44 18.21 -4.13 3.73
C TYR A 44 17.01 -3.35 3.20
N TYR A 45 17.17 -2.06 2.93
CA TYR A 45 16.12 -1.27 2.28
C TYR A 45 16.63 -0.27 1.27
N LEU A 46 15.79 -0.04 0.27
CA LEU A 46 15.96 0.95 -0.80
C LEU A 46 14.65 1.74 -0.90
N GLY A 47 14.60 2.92 -0.29
CA GLY A 47 13.34 3.66 -0.15
C GLY A 47 12.29 2.88 0.64
N ASP A 48 11.16 2.56 0.00
CA ASP A 48 10.05 1.78 0.57
C ASP A 48 10.10 0.27 0.18
N ILE A 49 11.21 -0.22 -0.40
CA ILE A 49 11.47 -1.64 -0.68
C ILE A 49 12.29 -2.24 0.48
N PHE A 50 11.76 -3.25 1.16
CA PHE A 50 12.42 -3.90 2.29
C PHE A 50 12.74 -5.36 2.00
N VAL A 51 13.96 -5.79 2.35
CA VAL A 51 14.44 -7.17 2.25
C VAL A 51 14.99 -7.57 3.61
N LEU A 52 14.26 -8.39 4.36
CA LEU A 52 14.64 -8.85 5.68
C LEU A 52 15.36 -10.20 5.56
N VAL A 53 16.39 -10.40 6.38
CA VAL A 53 17.24 -11.60 6.32
C VAL A 53 17.25 -12.31 7.66
N SER A 54 17.16 -13.63 7.60
CA SER A 54 17.32 -14.50 8.76
C SER A 54 18.38 -15.56 8.44
N PRO A 55 19.25 -15.91 9.42
CA PRO A 55 20.18 -17.02 9.26
C PRO A 55 19.47 -18.38 9.25
N GLU A 56 18.22 -18.45 9.72
CA GLU A 56 17.41 -19.67 9.72
C GLU A 56 16.77 -19.88 8.34
N LEU A 57 17.12 -20.96 7.64
CA LEU A 57 16.59 -21.26 6.30
C LEU A 57 15.05 -21.35 6.24
N GLU A 58 14.42 -21.75 7.34
CA GLU A 58 12.95 -21.78 7.45
C GLU A 58 12.31 -20.39 7.28
N LYS A 59 13.01 -19.34 7.72
CA LYS A 59 12.61 -17.95 7.48
C LYS A 59 13.22 -17.44 6.18
N GLY A 60 14.52 -17.66 5.98
CA GLY A 60 15.25 -17.25 4.79
C GLY A 60 15.24 -15.73 4.59
N VAL A 61 14.97 -15.31 3.36
CA VAL A 61 14.87 -13.90 2.96
C VAL A 61 13.41 -13.52 2.73
N LEU A 62 12.99 -12.38 3.27
CA LEU A 62 11.62 -11.86 3.13
C LEU A 62 11.62 -10.52 2.41
N LEU A 63 11.04 -10.49 1.23
CA LEU A 63 10.71 -9.26 0.52
C LEU A 63 9.38 -8.69 1.05
N GLU A 64 9.38 -7.41 1.38
CA GLU A 64 8.17 -6.65 1.71
C GLU A 64 8.09 -5.35 0.90
N LEU A 65 7.04 -5.26 0.09
CA LEU A 65 6.65 -4.09 -0.67
C LEU A 65 5.30 -3.59 -0.15
N LYS A 66 5.28 -2.44 0.53
CA LYS A 66 4.03 -1.75 0.91
C LYS A 66 3.50 -0.96 -0.29
N GLY A 67 2.34 -0.31 -0.19
CA GLY A 67 1.73 0.42 -1.32
C GLY A 67 2.69 1.33 -2.09
N ARG A 68 3.46 2.19 -1.39
CA ARG A 68 4.52 3.00 -2.02
C ARG A 68 5.69 2.18 -2.53
N GLY A 69 6.11 1.15 -1.80
CA GLY A 69 7.14 0.20 -2.26
C GLY A 69 6.74 -0.51 -3.54
N CYS A 70 5.46 -0.82 -3.75
CA CYS A 70 4.94 -1.35 -5.01
C CYS A 70 5.04 -0.30 -6.14
N ARG A 71 4.70 0.98 -5.89
CA ARG A 71 4.85 2.05 -6.90
C ARG A 71 6.32 2.32 -7.25
N GLN A 72 7.19 2.27 -6.25
CA GLN A 72 8.63 2.41 -6.42
C GLN A 72 9.19 1.23 -7.23
N PHE A 73 8.80 0.00 -6.88
CA PHE A 73 9.25 -1.20 -7.59
C PHE A 73 8.75 -1.24 -9.03
N GLU A 74 7.53 -0.75 -9.30
CA GLU A 74 7.03 -0.55 -10.67
C GLU A 74 7.96 0.35 -11.51
N SER A 75 8.60 1.35 -10.91
CA SER A 75 9.56 2.22 -11.60
C SER A 75 10.82 1.45 -12.02
N TYR A 76 11.27 0.51 -11.18
CA TYR A 76 12.41 -0.35 -11.50
C TYR A 76 12.05 -1.44 -12.51
N LEU A 77 10.89 -2.08 -12.37
CA LEU A 77 10.39 -3.02 -13.37
C LEU A 77 10.30 -2.37 -14.75
N LEU A 78 9.76 -1.15 -14.83
CA LEU A 78 9.72 -0.39 -16.09
C LEU A 78 11.13 -0.12 -16.65
N ALA A 79 12.08 0.25 -15.81
CA ALA A 79 13.47 0.47 -16.23
C ALA A 79 14.20 -0.83 -16.66
N GLN A 80 13.75 -1.98 -16.15
CA GLN A 80 14.22 -3.32 -16.53
C GLN A 80 13.50 -3.88 -17.76
N GLU A 81 12.52 -3.15 -18.32
CA GLU A 81 11.61 -3.66 -19.36
C GLU A 81 10.85 -4.91 -18.92
N ARG A 82 10.57 -5.03 -17.62
CA ARG A 82 9.83 -6.12 -16.99
C ARG A 82 8.46 -5.67 -16.51
N SER A 83 7.55 -6.61 -16.45
CA SER A 83 6.22 -6.51 -15.86
C SER A 83 6.17 -7.19 -14.48
N TRP A 84 5.09 -6.92 -13.75
CA TRP A 84 4.78 -7.70 -12.53
C TRP A 84 4.66 -9.19 -12.81
N TYR A 85 4.22 -9.58 -14.01
CA TYR A 85 4.03 -10.98 -14.38
C TYR A 85 5.36 -11.71 -14.49
N GLU A 86 6.33 -11.13 -15.20
CA GLU A 86 7.69 -11.68 -15.29
C GLU A 86 8.36 -11.74 -13.91
N PHE A 87 8.17 -10.70 -13.09
CA PHE A 87 8.64 -10.73 -11.71
C PHE A 87 8.04 -11.90 -10.91
N PHE A 88 6.71 -12.10 -10.98
CA PHE A 88 6.08 -13.20 -10.25
C PHE A 88 6.44 -14.58 -10.83
N MET A 89 6.74 -14.69 -12.12
CA MET A 89 7.31 -15.91 -12.70
C MET A 89 8.68 -16.22 -12.10
N ASP A 90 9.58 -15.23 -12.03
CA ASP A 90 10.90 -15.39 -11.41
C ASP A 90 10.79 -15.78 -9.93
N VAL A 91 9.84 -15.18 -9.20
CA VAL A 91 9.55 -15.55 -7.82
C VAL A 91 9.13 -17.01 -7.67
N LEU A 92 8.30 -17.51 -8.58
CA LEU A 92 7.84 -18.91 -8.54
C LEU A 92 8.94 -19.89 -8.93
N MET A 93 9.88 -19.50 -9.80
CA MET A 93 11.05 -20.31 -10.14
C MET A 93 12.03 -20.47 -8.96
N GLU A 94 12.09 -19.47 -8.08
CA GLU A 94 12.92 -19.47 -6.85
C GLU A 94 12.18 -20.00 -5.60
N ASP A 95 11.16 -20.84 -5.79
CA ASP A 95 10.33 -21.41 -4.71
C ASP A 95 9.78 -20.35 -3.72
N GLY A 96 9.51 -19.14 -4.23
CA GLY A 96 9.04 -18.01 -3.47
C GLY A 96 7.65 -18.26 -2.86
N VAL A 97 7.58 -18.22 -1.53
CA VAL A 97 6.35 -18.46 -0.78
C VAL A 97 5.59 -17.15 -0.58
N MET A 98 4.45 -17.03 -1.26
CA MET A 98 3.54 -15.89 -1.11
C MET A 98 2.99 -15.82 0.31
N LYS A 99 3.33 -14.76 1.05
CA LYS A 99 2.85 -14.53 2.42
C LYS A 99 1.73 -13.50 2.48
N ARG A 100 1.73 -12.51 1.61
CA ARG A 100 0.65 -11.52 1.48
C ARG A 100 0.61 -10.90 0.09
N LEU A 101 -0.60 -10.70 -0.42
CA LEU A 101 -0.89 -9.95 -1.64
C LEU A 101 -2.13 -9.09 -1.39
N ASP A 102 -2.02 -7.79 -1.63
CA ASP A 102 -3.17 -6.90 -1.60
C ASP A 102 -3.41 -6.32 -3.01
N LEU A 103 -4.61 -6.55 -3.56
CA LEU A 103 -5.06 -5.94 -4.82
C LEU A 103 -5.99 -4.77 -4.51
N ALA A 104 -5.73 -3.60 -5.08
CA ALA A 104 -6.52 -2.39 -4.86
C ALA A 104 -7.26 -1.94 -6.12
N ILE A 105 -8.57 -1.75 -5.97
CA ILE A 105 -9.46 -1.12 -6.95
C ILE A 105 -9.72 0.31 -6.48
N ASN A 106 -9.35 1.29 -7.29
CA ASN A 106 -9.58 2.70 -7.02
C ASN A 106 -10.91 3.13 -7.64
N ASP A 107 -11.80 3.68 -6.82
CA ASP A 107 -13.03 4.33 -7.25
C ASP A 107 -12.80 5.85 -7.26
N LYS A 108 -12.75 6.41 -8.47
CA LYS A 108 -12.55 7.85 -8.70
C LYS A 108 -13.86 8.63 -8.73
N THR A 109 -14.98 7.93 -8.89
CA THR A 109 -16.31 8.49 -9.07
C THR A 109 -17.11 8.61 -7.79
N GLY A 110 -16.76 7.81 -6.77
CA GLY A 110 -17.51 7.76 -5.51
C GLY A 110 -18.67 6.76 -5.53
N ILE A 111 -18.63 5.74 -6.39
CA ILE A 111 -19.66 4.67 -6.46
C ILE A 111 -19.74 3.92 -5.12
N LEU A 112 -18.60 3.69 -4.47
CA LEU A 112 -18.56 3.01 -3.19
C LEU A 112 -18.89 3.99 -2.06
N ASN A 113 -20.14 4.02 -1.60
CA ASN A 113 -20.52 4.78 -0.41
C ASN A 113 -20.27 3.96 0.86
N ILE A 114 -19.14 4.17 1.55
CA ILE A 114 -18.74 3.36 2.72
C ILE A 114 -19.79 3.42 3.86
N PRO A 115 -20.34 4.59 4.25
CA PRO A 115 -21.44 4.65 5.21
C PRO A 115 -22.65 3.80 4.81
N HIS A 116 -23.09 3.87 3.55
CA HIS A 116 -24.22 3.10 3.05
C HIS A 116 -23.93 1.60 3.08
N LEU A 117 -22.77 1.16 2.58
CA LEU A 117 -22.36 -0.24 2.64
C LEU A 117 -22.27 -0.77 4.08
N THR A 118 -21.84 0.07 5.01
CA THR A 118 -21.81 -0.27 6.44
C THR A 118 -23.22 -0.48 7.00
N GLU A 119 -24.18 0.34 6.60
CA GLU A 119 -25.58 0.19 6.95
C GLU A 119 -26.17 -1.10 6.37
N LYS A 120 -25.91 -1.40 5.09
CA LYS A 120 -26.32 -2.67 4.47
C LYS A 120 -25.76 -3.89 5.21
N CYS A 121 -24.51 -3.83 5.68
CA CYS A 121 -23.95 -4.88 6.54
C CYS A 121 -24.73 -5.05 7.86
N ARG A 122 -25.19 -3.96 8.48
CA ARG A 122 -25.98 -4.00 9.74
C ARG A 122 -27.41 -4.50 9.51
N ASN A 123 -27.99 -4.21 8.35
CA ASN A 123 -29.35 -4.59 7.97
C ASN A 123 -29.45 -6.00 7.36
N GLU A 124 -28.36 -6.79 7.43
CA GLU A 124 -28.26 -8.13 6.84
C GLU A 124 -28.36 -8.18 5.30
N GLU A 125 -28.19 -7.04 4.65
CA GLU A 125 -28.20 -6.86 3.20
C GLU A 125 -26.83 -7.12 2.54
N CYS A 126 -25.85 -7.54 3.33
CA CYS A 126 -24.56 -8.08 2.87
C CYS A 126 -24.61 -9.60 2.95
N ILE A 127 -24.70 -10.26 1.79
CA ILE A 127 -24.60 -11.71 1.69
C ILE A 127 -23.12 -12.06 1.54
N SER A 128 -22.58 -12.74 2.54
CA SER A 128 -21.14 -12.94 2.65
C SER A 128 -20.77 -14.33 3.18
N VAL A 129 -19.64 -14.85 2.71
CA VAL A 129 -19.00 -16.03 3.31
C VAL A 129 -18.34 -15.66 4.66
N PHE A 130 -18.01 -14.39 4.84
CA PHE A 130 -17.48 -13.88 6.10
C PHE A 130 -18.55 -13.81 7.17
N ARG A 131 -18.13 -14.04 8.43
CA ARG A 131 -19.02 -14.00 9.60
C ARG A 131 -18.93 -12.70 10.40
N SER A 132 -18.02 -11.80 10.02
CA SER A 132 -17.78 -10.57 10.76
C SER A 132 -17.42 -9.42 9.83
N PHE A 133 -17.78 -8.22 10.25
CA PHE A 133 -17.32 -6.97 9.67
C PHE A 133 -16.98 -6.00 10.80
N LYS A 134 -16.15 -5.00 10.52
CA LYS A 134 -15.82 -3.91 11.44
C LYS A 134 -15.89 -2.59 10.68
N SER A 135 -16.58 -1.61 11.26
CA SER A 135 -16.62 -0.25 10.72
C SER A 135 -15.89 0.71 11.67
N TYR A 136 -14.99 1.52 11.13
CA TYR A 136 -14.30 2.59 11.85
C TYR A 136 -14.70 3.94 11.27
N ARG A 137 -14.94 4.91 12.14
CA ARG A 137 -15.10 6.33 11.79
C ARG A 137 -13.99 7.11 12.46
N SER A 138 -13.23 7.87 11.69
CA SER A 138 -12.06 8.62 12.15
C SER A 138 -12.18 10.08 11.77
N GLY A 139 -12.39 10.97 12.73
CA GLY A 139 -12.29 12.42 12.50
C GLY A 139 -11.54 13.12 13.60
N GLU A 140 -11.40 14.43 13.42
CA GLU A 140 -10.74 15.31 14.37
C GLU A 140 -11.73 15.78 15.43
N LEU A 141 -11.24 15.99 16.66
CA LEU A 141 -12.02 16.59 17.73
C LEU A 141 -12.14 18.11 17.48
N VAL A 142 -12.85 18.49 16.42
CA VAL A 142 -13.09 19.91 16.10
C VAL A 142 -14.40 20.35 16.73
N ARG A 143 -14.42 21.60 17.24
CA ARG A 143 -15.60 22.24 17.84
C ARG A 143 -16.76 22.28 16.82
N CYS A 144 -17.99 22.19 17.32
CA CYS A 144 -19.28 21.99 16.61
C CYS A 144 -19.60 22.82 15.35
N GLU A 145 -18.73 23.72 14.87
CA GLU A 145 -19.01 24.63 13.74
C GLU A 145 -18.13 24.38 12.50
N GLU A 146 -17.07 23.58 12.60
CA GLU A 146 -16.29 23.14 11.44
C GLU A 146 -16.72 21.71 11.08
N LYS A 147 -17.10 21.50 9.81
CA LYS A 147 -17.65 20.24 9.27
C LYS A 147 -17.01 19.00 9.92
N GLU A 148 -17.84 18.05 10.35
CA GLU A 148 -17.41 16.70 10.73
C GLU A 148 -16.74 16.01 9.53
N CYS A 149 -15.46 16.29 9.28
CA CYS A 149 -14.66 15.53 8.33
C CYS A 149 -14.27 14.21 9.01
N MET A 150 -15.19 13.24 9.00
CA MET A 150 -14.98 11.89 9.53
C MET A 150 -14.73 10.93 8.37
N GLY A 151 -13.53 10.35 8.30
CA GLY A 151 -13.20 9.28 7.36
C GLY A 151 -13.82 7.95 7.76
N ASN A 152 -14.43 7.25 6.82
CA ASN A 152 -15.03 5.94 7.02
C ASN A 152 -14.15 4.81 6.48
N THR A 153 -14.07 3.71 7.24
CA THR A 153 -13.41 2.48 6.82
C THR A 153 -14.24 1.27 7.22
N LEU A 154 -14.48 0.37 6.26
CA LEU A 154 -15.20 -0.87 6.42
C LEU A 154 -14.28 -2.06 6.14
N TYR A 155 -14.09 -2.90 7.15
CA TYR A 155 -13.46 -4.22 7.01
C TYR A 155 -14.55 -5.29 6.93
N ILE A 156 -14.48 -6.17 5.93
CA ILE A 156 -15.36 -7.33 5.80
C ILE A 156 -14.50 -8.59 5.87
N GLY A 157 -14.74 -9.44 6.87
CA GLY A 157 -13.87 -10.55 7.24
C GLY A 157 -12.95 -10.24 8.42
N SER A 158 -12.30 -11.28 8.95
CA SER A 158 -11.38 -11.15 10.08
C SER A 158 -10.00 -10.71 9.62
N LEU A 159 -9.35 -9.82 10.37
CA LEU A 159 -7.95 -9.47 10.12
C LEU A 159 -7.00 -10.68 10.30
N GLN A 160 -7.45 -11.74 10.96
CA GLN A 160 -6.69 -12.98 11.14
C GLN A 160 -6.90 -13.98 9.99
N SER A 161 -7.97 -13.87 9.21
CA SER A 161 -8.21 -14.79 8.09
C SER A 161 -7.21 -14.57 6.95
N GLU A 162 -7.15 -15.56 6.06
CA GLU A 162 -6.32 -15.51 4.85
C GLU A 162 -6.88 -14.61 3.77
N VAL A 163 -8.15 -14.23 3.88
CA VAL A 163 -8.78 -13.26 3.00
C VAL A 163 -9.71 -12.38 3.81
N TYR A 164 -9.68 -11.08 3.53
CA TYR A 164 -10.61 -10.08 4.03
C TYR A 164 -10.56 -8.86 3.11
N PHE A 165 -11.63 -8.06 3.12
CA PHE A 165 -11.73 -6.85 2.32
C PHE A 165 -11.62 -5.61 3.20
N CYS A 166 -10.98 -4.57 2.67
CA CYS A 166 -10.86 -3.27 3.32
C CYS A 166 -11.31 -2.18 2.35
N ILE A 167 -12.37 -1.47 2.70
CA ILE A 167 -12.99 -0.43 1.87
C ILE A 167 -12.93 0.87 2.65
N TYR A 168 -12.36 1.93 2.08
CA TYR A 168 -12.22 3.20 2.80
C TYR A 168 -12.17 4.40 1.86
N GLU A 169 -12.42 5.57 2.45
CA GLU A 169 -12.30 6.88 1.82
C GLU A 169 -10.81 7.25 1.67
N LYS A 170 -10.30 7.11 0.45
CA LYS A 170 -8.89 7.32 0.10
C LYS A 170 -8.53 8.79 0.07
N ASP A 171 -9.44 9.63 -0.39
CA ASP A 171 -9.30 11.09 -0.40
C ASP A 171 -9.10 11.65 1.01
N TYR A 172 -9.91 11.20 1.97
CA TYR A 172 -9.76 11.57 3.38
C TYR A 172 -8.47 11.02 4.00
N GLU A 173 -8.07 9.79 3.65
CA GLU A 173 -6.77 9.25 4.08
C GLU A 173 -5.60 10.10 3.58
N GLN A 174 -5.66 10.57 2.32
CA GLN A 174 -4.65 11.44 1.72
C GLN A 174 -4.64 12.82 2.37
N TYR A 175 -5.80 13.41 2.62
CA TYR A 175 -5.93 14.66 3.37
C TYR A 175 -5.23 14.55 4.73
N LYS A 176 -5.54 13.52 5.52
CA LYS A 176 -4.94 13.34 6.85
C LYS A 176 -3.44 13.09 6.83
N LYS A 177 -2.92 12.41 5.80
CA LYS A 177 -1.50 12.01 5.74
C LYS A 177 -0.60 13.05 5.08
N HIS A 178 -1.15 13.80 4.13
CA HIS A 178 -0.39 14.62 3.19
C HIS A 178 -0.93 16.05 3.07
N ASP A 179 -1.99 16.39 3.81
CA ASP A 179 -2.67 17.71 3.77
C ASP A 179 -3.17 18.08 2.36
N ILE A 180 -3.48 17.06 1.55
CA ILE A 180 -4.03 17.24 0.20
C ILE A 180 -5.54 17.50 0.32
N PRO A 181 -6.07 18.61 -0.21
CA PRO A 181 -7.51 18.88 -0.17
C PRO A 181 -8.33 17.74 -0.77
N ILE A 182 -9.44 17.37 -0.12
CA ILE A 182 -10.33 16.28 -0.54
C ILE A 182 -10.84 16.48 -1.98
N ALA A 183 -11.03 17.74 -2.40
CA ALA A 183 -11.47 18.10 -3.75
C ALA A 183 -10.45 17.68 -4.82
N ASP A 184 -9.16 17.74 -4.49
CA ASP A 184 -8.05 17.51 -5.42
C ASP A 184 -7.63 16.04 -5.49
N ALA A 185 -8.17 15.20 -4.60
CA ALA A 185 -7.89 13.77 -4.59
C ALA A 185 -8.49 13.06 -5.82
N GLU A 186 -7.62 12.49 -6.66
CA GLU A 186 -7.97 11.72 -7.86
C GLU A 186 -8.81 10.46 -7.54
N VAL A 187 -8.55 9.84 -6.39
CA VAL A 187 -9.23 8.63 -5.93
C VAL A 187 -10.06 8.97 -4.71
N LYS A 188 -11.37 8.78 -4.81
CA LYS A 188 -12.31 9.01 -3.70
C LYS A 188 -12.29 7.84 -2.74
N ASN A 189 -12.54 6.63 -3.23
CA ASN A 189 -12.58 5.42 -2.42
C ASN A 189 -11.59 4.38 -2.92
N ARG A 190 -11.15 3.51 -2.02
CA ARG A 190 -10.36 2.33 -2.38
C ARG A 190 -10.96 1.07 -1.78
N PHE A 191 -11.05 0.04 -2.63
CA PHE A 191 -11.38 -1.32 -2.24
C PHE A 191 -10.11 -2.18 -2.33
N GLU A 192 -9.65 -2.69 -1.20
CA GLU A 192 -8.50 -3.60 -1.11
C GLU A 192 -8.96 -5.04 -0.84
N ILE A 193 -8.60 -5.94 -1.75
CA ILE A 193 -8.68 -7.39 -1.58
C ILE A 193 -7.37 -7.83 -0.94
N ARG A 194 -7.40 -8.19 0.34
CA ARG A 194 -6.19 -8.58 1.09
C ARG A 194 -6.13 -10.08 1.26
N LEU A 195 -5.07 -10.69 0.73
CA LEU A 195 -4.87 -12.13 0.64
C LEU A 195 -3.59 -12.52 1.37
N LYS A 196 -3.58 -13.68 2.02
CA LYS A 196 -2.41 -14.24 2.71
C LYS A 196 -2.19 -15.69 2.30
N ASN A 197 -0.95 -16.14 2.45
CA ASN A 197 -0.53 -17.53 2.29
C ASN A 197 -1.09 -18.14 0.98
N GLU A 198 -1.81 -19.26 1.08
CA GLU A 198 -2.37 -19.99 -0.06
C GLU A 198 -3.31 -19.12 -0.91
N ARG A 199 -4.12 -18.25 -0.30
CA ARG A 199 -5.02 -17.35 -1.05
C ARG A 199 -4.26 -16.35 -1.90
N ALA A 200 -3.11 -15.87 -1.41
CA ALA A 200 -2.22 -15.00 -2.19
C ALA A 200 -1.58 -15.78 -3.34
N PHE A 201 -1.10 -17.01 -3.06
CA PHE A 201 -0.52 -17.89 -4.09
C PHE A 201 -1.50 -18.19 -5.22
N TYR A 202 -2.72 -18.62 -4.90
CA TYR A 202 -3.73 -18.94 -5.92
C TYR A 202 -4.16 -17.72 -6.74
N ALA A 203 -4.18 -16.53 -6.14
CA ALA A 203 -4.48 -15.30 -6.88
C ALA A 203 -3.36 -14.94 -7.87
N ILE A 204 -2.09 -15.10 -7.50
CA ILE A 204 -0.98 -14.92 -8.44
C ILE A 204 -1.04 -15.96 -9.56
N ARG A 205 -1.30 -17.22 -9.24
CA ARG A 205 -1.43 -18.27 -10.26
C ARG A 205 -2.54 -17.96 -11.25
N ASP A 206 -3.74 -17.60 -10.77
CA ASP A 206 -4.88 -17.24 -11.63
C ASP A 206 -4.56 -16.02 -12.51
N LEU A 207 -3.86 -15.03 -11.94
CA LEU A 207 -3.41 -13.85 -12.66
C LEU A 207 -2.43 -14.21 -13.79
N LEU A 208 -1.42 -15.03 -13.50
CA LEU A 208 -0.41 -15.46 -14.48
C LEU A 208 -1.02 -16.33 -15.59
N GLU A 209 -2.01 -17.16 -15.26
CA GLU A 209 -2.66 -18.07 -16.21
C GLU A 209 -3.56 -17.34 -17.22
N HIS A 210 -4.28 -16.31 -16.76
CA HIS A 210 -5.34 -15.69 -17.57
C HIS A 210 -4.99 -14.28 -18.08
N ASP A 211 -3.91 -13.68 -17.60
CA ASP A 211 -3.51 -12.29 -17.88
C ASP A 211 -4.67 -11.29 -17.76
N ASN A 212 -5.58 -11.56 -16.82
CA ASN A 212 -6.78 -10.74 -16.62
C ASN A 212 -6.94 -10.39 -15.14
N PRO A 213 -6.33 -9.27 -14.72
CA PRO A 213 -6.30 -8.87 -13.32
C PRO A 213 -7.72 -8.50 -12.82
N GLU A 214 -8.57 -7.97 -13.69
CA GLU A 214 -9.97 -7.68 -13.37
C GLU A 214 -10.76 -8.95 -13.05
N ARG A 215 -10.66 -9.96 -13.92
CA ARG A 215 -11.32 -11.25 -13.74
C ARG A 215 -10.92 -11.87 -12.40
N THR A 216 -9.62 -11.95 -12.11
CA THR A 216 -9.12 -12.48 -10.83
C THR A 216 -9.72 -11.73 -9.64
N ALA A 217 -9.66 -10.39 -9.65
CA ALA A 217 -10.15 -9.57 -8.55
C ALA A 217 -11.67 -9.72 -8.32
N PHE A 218 -12.48 -9.58 -9.37
CA PHE A 218 -13.94 -9.66 -9.22
C PHE A 218 -14.46 -11.08 -9.02
N GLN A 219 -13.75 -12.11 -9.50
CA GLN A 219 -14.07 -13.49 -9.12
C GLN A 219 -13.89 -13.71 -7.62
N ILE A 220 -12.81 -13.17 -7.04
CA ILE A 220 -12.61 -13.19 -5.58
C ILE A 220 -13.72 -12.41 -4.88
N ILE A 221 -14.03 -11.19 -5.31
CA ILE A 221 -15.09 -10.40 -4.66
C ILE A 221 -16.45 -11.11 -4.72
N ASN A 222 -16.89 -11.53 -5.91
CA ASN A 222 -18.18 -12.20 -6.14
C ASN A 222 -18.35 -13.46 -5.31
N ARG A 223 -17.28 -14.22 -5.10
CA ARG A 223 -17.32 -15.44 -4.29
C ARG A 223 -17.60 -15.14 -2.82
N TYR A 224 -17.12 -14.00 -2.31
CA TYR A 224 -17.10 -13.74 -0.88
C TYR A 224 -18.16 -12.76 -0.41
N VAL A 225 -18.55 -11.76 -1.21
CA VAL A 225 -19.49 -10.71 -0.82
C VAL A 225 -20.36 -10.30 -2.00
N ARG A 226 -21.66 -10.12 -1.73
CA ARG A 226 -22.58 -9.34 -2.57
C ARG A 226 -23.48 -8.48 -1.71
N PHE A 227 -23.72 -7.25 -2.13
CA PHE A 227 -24.70 -6.35 -1.52
C PHE A 227 -26.01 -6.42 -2.30
N VAL A 228 -27.11 -6.55 -1.58
CA VAL A 228 -28.45 -6.76 -2.13
C VAL A 228 -29.45 -5.79 -1.52
N ASP A 229 -30.58 -5.55 -2.16
CA ASP A 229 -31.67 -4.76 -1.60
C ASP A 229 -32.72 -5.68 -1.00
N ARG A 230 -33.08 -5.41 0.26
CA ARG A 230 -34.04 -6.22 1.01
C ARG A 230 -35.43 -6.18 0.35
N ASP A 231 -35.95 -7.36 0.06
CA ASP A 231 -37.31 -7.57 -0.44
C ASP A 231 -38.02 -8.55 0.51
N ASP A 232 -38.84 -8.03 1.42
CA ASP A 232 -39.56 -8.84 2.42
C ASP A 232 -40.59 -9.79 1.79
N THR A 233 -40.88 -9.65 0.48
CA THR A 233 -41.79 -10.55 -0.23
C THR A 233 -41.09 -11.82 -0.75
N LYS A 234 -39.75 -11.87 -0.68
CA LYS A 234 -38.92 -12.96 -1.23
C LYS A 234 -37.96 -13.53 -0.20
N PRO A 235 -37.54 -14.80 -0.37
CA PRO A 235 -36.45 -15.34 0.43
C PRO A 235 -35.15 -14.57 0.16
N ARG A 236 -34.29 -14.48 1.19
CA ARG A 236 -33.01 -13.75 1.15
C ARG A 236 -32.07 -14.19 0.03
N SER A 237 -32.17 -15.43 -0.45
CA SER A 237 -31.39 -15.93 -1.59
C SER A 237 -31.67 -15.16 -2.88
N ASP A 238 -32.90 -14.65 -3.03
CA ASP A 238 -33.48 -14.12 -4.25
C ASP A 238 -33.58 -12.59 -4.23
N TRP A 239 -33.03 -11.95 -3.18
CA TRP A 239 -32.90 -10.50 -3.12
C TRP A 239 -32.05 -10.00 -4.28
N ARG A 240 -32.50 -8.91 -4.90
CA ARG A 240 -31.84 -8.32 -6.07
C ARG A 240 -30.51 -7.70 -5.66
N ILE A 241 -29.50 -7.81 -6.52
CA ILE A 241 -28.22 -7.11 -6.34
C ILE A 241 -28.48 -5.60 -6.35
N ASN A 242 -27.89 -4.91 -5.38
CA ASN A 242 -27.95 -3.46 -5.28
C ASN A 242 -27.31 -2.81 -6.51
N GLU A 243 -27.95 -1.77 -7.05
CA GLU A 243 -27.54 -1.16 -8.33
C GLU A 243 -26.13 -0.54 -8.29
N GLU A 244 -25.78 0.18 -7.22
CA GLU A 244 -24.45 0.76 -7.05
C GLU A 244 -23.37 -0.34 -6.95
N TRP A 245 -23.68 -1.42 -6.25
CA TRP A 245 -22.79 -2.58 -6.17
C TRP A 245 -22.62 -3.26 -7.52
N ALA A 246 -23.70 -3.43 -8.28
CA ALA A 246 -23.66 -4.04 -9.61
C ALA A 246 -22.78 -3.23 -10.58
N TRP A 247 -22.91 -1.90 -10.54
CA TRP A 247 -22.06 -1.00 -11.31
C TRP A 247 -20.58 -1.11 -10.90
N PHE A 248 -20.29 -1.13 -9.59
CA PHE A 248 -18.92 -1.36 -9.09
C PHE A 248 -18.33 -2.67 -9.63
N MET A 249 -19.12 -3.75 -9.62
CA MET A 249 -18.72 -5.07 -10.10
C MET A 249 -18.48 -5.17 -11.61
N GLY A 250 -18.80 -4.13 -12.38
CA GLY A 250 -18.51 -4.07 -13.81
C GLY A 250 -19.73 -3.96 -14.70
N GLU A 251 -20.94 -4.01 -14.16
CA GLU A 251 -22.14 -3.79 -14.97
C GLU A 251 -22.07 -2.36 -15.55
N HIS A 252 -22.18 -2.25 -16.87
CA HIS A 252 -22.15 -0.97 -17.61
C HIS A 252 -20.84 -0.14 -17.52
N ARG A 253 -19.68 -0.75 -17.22
CA ARG A 253 -18.37 -0.07 -17.35
C ARG A 253 -17.34 -0.89 -18.14
N GLY A 254 -16.31 -0.20 -18.65
CA GLY A 254 -15.20 -0.84 -19.37
C GLY A 254 -14.32 -1.71 -18.46
N SER A 255 -13.51 -2.57 -19.07
CA SER A 255 -12.63 -3.51 -18.36
C SER A 255 -11.55 -2.78 -17.54
N LEU A 256 -11.35 -3.18 -16.29
CA LEU A 256 -10.20 -2.73 -15.49
C LEU A 256 -8.92 -3.40 -15.98
N LYS A 257 -7.86 -2.59 -16.06
CA LYS A 257 -6.51 -3.09 -16.26
C LYS A 257 -5.67 -2.88 -15.00
N LEU A 258 -4.58 -3.64 -14.91
CA LEU A 258 -3.52 -3.29 -13.98
C LEU A 258 -2.96 -1.93 -14.44
N THR A 259 -3.04 -0.94 -13.56
CA THR A 259 -2.54 0.40 -13.79
C THR A 259 -1.21 0.53 -13.07
N THR A 260 -0.14 0.59 -13.84
CA THR A 260 1.19 0.97 -13.37
C THR A 260 1.22 2.50 -13.27
N LYS A 261 1.43 3.03 -12.06
CA LYS A 261 1.68 4.47 -11.85
C LYS A 261 3.00 4.52 -11.09
N PRO A 262 4.13 4.33 -11.80
CA PRO A 262 5.42 4.25 -11.16
C PRO A 262 5.70 5.58 -10.48
N GLU A 263 5.98 5.53 -9.18
CA GLU A 263 6.32 6.70 -8.38
C GLU A 263 7.68 6.43 -7.74
N PRO A 264 8.70 7.27 -8.02
CA PRO A 264 10.01 7.08 -7.41
C PRO A 264 9.92 7.30 -5.89
N TYR A 265 10.92 6.83 -5.17
CA TYR A 265 11.00 7.07 -3.74
C TYR A 265 11.05 8.58 -3.46
N SER A 266 10.08 9.11 -2.70
CA SER A 266 9.97 10.54 -2.40
C SER A 266 10.43 10.85 -0.97
N PHE A 267 11.20 11.93 -0.84
CA PHE A 267 11.64 12.48 0.45
C PHE A 267 10.55 13.35 1.13
N GLU A 268 9.35 13.43 0.55
CA GLU A 268 8.22 14.23 1.05
C GLU A 268 7.88 13.97 2.52
N ARG A 269 7.94 12.72 2.98
CA ARG A 269 7.65 12.41 4.40
C ARG A 269 8.62 13.11 5.34
N THR A 270 9.91 13.13 4.98
CA THR A 270 10.94 13.82 5.76
C THR A 270 10.75 15.33 5.71
N LEU A 271 10.42 15.87 4.53
CA LEU A 271 10.13 17.30 4.36
C LEU A 271 8.89 17.73 5.16
N HIS A 272 7.84 16.92 5.16
CA HIS A 272 6.62 17.19 5.92
C HIS A 272 6.88 17.14 7.43
N TRP A 273 7.66 16.15 7.91
CA TRP A 273 8.13 16.11 9.29
C TRP A 273 8.95 17.35 9.66
N LEU A 274 9.93 17.74 8.81
CA LEU A 274 10.71 18.95 9.01
C LEU A 274 9.81 20.19 9.10
N SER A 275 8.86 20.33 8.18
CA SER A 275 7.93 21.47 8.13
C SER A 275 7.05 21.57 9.38
N HIS A 276 6.55 20.45 9.90
CA HIS A 276 5.57 20.47 11.00
C HIS A 276 6.19 20.38 12.38
N GLN A 277 7.26 19.59 12.54
CA GLN A 277 7.87 19.32 13.85
C GLN A 277 9.06 20.23 14.13
N VAL A 278 9.83 20.59 13.09
CA VAL A 278 11.10 21.30 13.27
C VAL A 278 10.99 22.78 12.88
N ALA A 279 10.27 23.11 11.82
CA ALA A 279 10.25 24.46 11.27
C ALA A 279 9.74 25.55 12.23
N PRO A 280 8.71 25.32 13.09
CA PRO A 280 8.29 26.34 14.06
C PRO A 280 9.42 26.71 15.04
N THR A 281 10.11 25.71 15.59
CA THR A 281 11.24 25.89 16.51
C THR A 281 12.44 26.50 15.80
N LEU A 282 12.73 26.05 14.58
CA LEU A 282 13.81 26.59 13.75
C LEU A 282 13.56 28.08 13.42
N LYS A 283 12.31 28.45 13.10
CA LYS A 283 11.90 29.83 12.83
C LYS A 283 12.03 30.71 14.07
N LEU A 284 11.72 30.20 15.26
CA LEU A 284 11.95 30.91 16.52
C LEU A 284 13.45 31.13 16.75
N ALA A 285 14.27 30.08 16.59
CA ALA A 285 15.72 30.16 16.78
C ALA A 285 16.38 31.16 15.82
N LEU A 286 15.99 31.16 14.53
CA LEU A 286 16.46 32.13 13.54
C LEU A 286 16.08 33.58 13.87
N ARG A 287 14.91 33.81 14.49
CA ARG A 287 14.51 35.15 14.96
C ARG A 287 15.35 35.60 16.15
N LEU A 288 15.63 34.70 17.09
CA LEU A 288 16.52 34.99 18.23
C LEU A 288 17.95 35.30 17.77
N ASP A 289 18.48 34.54 16.82
CA ASP A 289 19.79 34.81 16.21
C ASP A 289 19.86 36.23 15.61
N LYS A 290 18.82 36.62 14.87
CA LYS A 290 18.74 37.97 14.28
C LYS A 290 18.66 39.08 15.35
N MET A 291 17.94 38.85 16.44
CA MET A 291 17.80 39.83 17.54
C MET A 291 19.10 39.98 18.34
N ASN A 292 19.82 38.89 18.53
CA ASN A 292 21.05 38.85 19.32
C ASN A 292 22.31 39.08 18.47
N HIS A 293 22.16 39.28 17.15
CA HIS A 293 23.25 39.36 16.18
C HIS A 293 24.19 38.13 16.21
N THR A 294 23.63 36.95 16.44
CA THR A 294 24.34 35.66 16.44
C THR A 294 24.01 34.84 15.19
N GLN A 295 24.80 33.81 14.89
CA GLN A 295 24.61 32.89 13.76
C GLN A 295 24.54 31.42 14.19
N ILE A 296 24.08 31.15 15.41
CA ILE A 296 24.17 29.83 16.05
C ILE A 296 23.47 28.75 15.23
N VAL A 297 22.29 29.03 14.68
CA VAL A 297 21.55 28.07 13.84
C VAL A 297 22.32 27.75 12.56
N HIS A 298 22.94 28.76 11.94
CA HIS A 298 23.75 28.56 10.73
C HIS A 298 25.00 27.73 11.04
N ASP A 299 25.67 28.02 12.17
CA ASP A 299 26.83 27.27 12.62
C ASP A 299 26.48 25.81 12.91
N ILE A 300 25.36 25.53 13.58
CA ILE A 300 24.89 24.17 13.85
C ILE A 300 24.71 23.40 12.54
N ILE A 301 24.06 23.99 11.54
CA ILE A 301 23.82 23.34 10.24
C ILE A 301 25.14 23.12 9.49
N THR A 302 26.02 24.13 9.47
CA THR A 302 27.31 24.06 8.76
C THR A 302 28.23 23.00 9.36
N HIS A 303 28.21 22.82 10.68
CA HIS A 303 29.05 21.81 11.36
C HIS A 303 28.37 20.44 11.47
N ALA A 304 27.08 20.33 11.15
CA ALA A 304 26.39 19.05 11.12
C ALA A 304 26.96 18.17 10.01
N ARG A 305 27.51 17.01 10.40
CA ARG A 305 28.07 16.05 9.45
C ARG A 305 26.99 15.07 9.00
N LEU A 306 26.90 14.85 7.70
CA LEU A 306 26.10 13.76 7.14
C LEU A 306 26.73 12.43 7.57
N THR A 307 25.90 11.51 8.05
CA THR A 307 26.31 10.14 8.35
C THR A 307 26.38 9.33 7.06
N GLU A 308 27.04 8.18 7.06
CA GLU A 308 27.06 7.28 5.90
C GLU A 308 25.65 6.92 5.41
N LYS A 309 24.71 6.79 6.36
CA LYS A 309 23.28 6.59 6.06
C LYS A 309 22.68 7.77 5.30
N HIS A 310 22.96 9.02 5.72
CA HIS A 310 22.49 10.21 4.99
C HIS A 310 23.06 10.26 3.57
N GLU A 311 24.35 9.95 3.40
CA GLU A 311 24.99 9.88 2.09
C GLU A 311 24.37 8.81 1.19
N LYS A 312 24.05 7.63 1.74
CA LYS A 312 23.31 6.59 1.00
C LYS A 312 21.91 7.05 0.59
N ILE A 313 21.17 7.71 1.47
CA ILE A 313 19.84 8.26 1.14
C ILE A 313 19.95 9.28 0.00
N LEU A 314 20.98 10.14 0.04
CA LEU A 314 21.22 11.12 -1.02
C LEU A 314 21.53 10.43 -2.35
N LYS A 315 22.35 9.37 -2.34
CA LYS A 315 22.59 8.54 -3.54
C LYS A 315 21.32 7.89 -4.06
N GLN A 316 20.46 7.35 -3.18
CA GLN A 316 19.18 6.76 -3.57
C GLN A 316 18.25 7.79 -4.23
N GLN A 317 18.25 9.03 -3.74
CA GLN A 317 17.42 10.13 -4.29
C GLN A 317 17.98 10.69 -5.60
N ALA A 318 19.30 10.75 -5.75
CA ALA A 318 19.94 11.28 -6.95
C ALA A 318 20.01 10.28 -8.10
N ALA A 319 20.00 8.97 -7.81
CA ALA A 319 20.13 7.94 -8.83
C ALA A 319 18.87 7.83 -9.69
N ALA A 320 19.06 7.82 -11.01
CA ALA A 320 17.99 7.47 -11.93
C ALA A 320 17.65 5.97 -11.80
N ALA A 321 16.40 5.58 -12.06
CA ALA A 321 15.98 4.18 -11.99
C ALA A 321 16.91 3.24 -12.80
N LYS A 322 17.38 3.70 -13.97
CA LYS A 322 18.32 2.97 -14.84
C LYS A 322 19.68 2.70 -14.21
N GLU A 323 20.13 3.52 -13.26
CA GLU A 323 21.42 3.32 -12.58
C GLU A 323 21.32 2.26 -11.48
N VAL A 324 20.13 2.08 -10.90
CA VAL A 324 19.88 1.19 -9.77
C VAL A 324 19.57 -0.24 -10.21
N VAL A 325 19.01 -0.40 -11.41
CA VAL A 325 18.72 -1.71 -12.00
C VAL A 325 19.96 -2.35 -12.62
N LEU A 326 19.96 -3.69 -12.71
CA LEU A 326 21.01 -4.50 -13.33
C LEU A 326 20.73 -4.79 -14.80
#